data_AF-A0ABD3Z4Y5-F1
#
_entry.id   AF-A0ABD3Z4Y5-F1
#
_cell.length_a   1.000
_cell.length_b   1.000
_cell.length_c   1.000
_cell.angle_alpha   90.00
_cell.angle_beta   90.00
_cell.angle_gamma   90.00
#
_symmetry.space_group_name_H-M   'P 1'
#
loop_
_entity.id
_entity.type
_entity.pdbx_description
1 polymer ?
#
loop_
_entity_poly.entity_id
_entity_poly.type
_entity_poly.pdbx_seq_one_letter_code
_entity_poly.pdbx_strand_id
1 'polypeptide(L)'
;MEAVSDKSQISNYESGRHSPPFEFVVQIAKALNYPEAYFYTVDDDFAEQILLIHRNKNNPDFNPYFKPLKEALDAVNALKKMLDKATGTK
;
A
#
# COMPACT_ATOMS: atom_id res chain seq x y z
N MET A 1 -4.65 -33.89 -3.12
CA MET A 1 -4.57 -32.55 -2.51
C MET A 1 -5.84 -31.85 -2.94
N GLU A 2 -6.83 -31.79 -2.05
CA GLU A 2 -8.17 -31.30 -2.40
C GLU A 2 -8.12 -29.82 -2.81
N ALA A 3 -8.69 -29.53 -3.97
CA ALA A 3 -8.96 -28.17 -4.41
C ALA A 3 -10.06 -27.59 -3.51
N VAL A 4 -9.67 -27.04 -2.36
CA VAL A 4 -10.53 -26.13 -1.60
C VAL A 4 -10.76 -24.94 -2.52
N SER A 5 -11.94 -24.85 -3.11
CA SER A 5 -12.34 -23.77 -4.00
C SER A 5 -12.02 -22.43 -3.32
N ASP A 6 -11.39 -21.49 -4.03
CA ASP A 6 -10.99 -20.16 -3.49
C ASP A 6 -12.14 -19.47 -2.73
N LYS A 7 -13.38 -19.71 -3.15
CA LYS A 7 -14.61 -19.23 -2.50
C LYS A 7 -14.79 -19.76 -1.07
N SER A 8 -14.42 -21.01 -0.81
CA SER A 8 -14.50 -21.64 0.52
C SER A 8 -13.45 -21.08 1.48
N GLN A 9 -12.27 -20.69 1.00
CA GLN A 9 -11.27 -20.05 1.85
C GLN A 9 -11.68 -18.63 2.23
N ILE A 10 -12.16 -17.85 1.25
CA ILE A 10 -12.66 -16.49 1.48
C ILE A 10 -13.83 -16.51 2.47
N SER A 11 -14.78 -17.44 2.32
CA SER A 11 -15.91 -17.60 3.24
C SER A 11 -15.48 -17.92 4.68
N ASN A 12 -14.40 -18.69 4.86
CA ASN A 12 -13.84 -18.97 6.19
C ASN A 12 -13.18 -17.73 6.84
N TYR A 13 -12.62 -16.83 6.03
CA TYR A 13 -12.10 -15.54 6.51
C TYR A 13 -13.24 -14.57 6.85
N GLU A 14 -14.25 -14.47 6.00
CA GLU A 14 -15.43 -13.61 6.22
C GLU A 14 -16.21 -13.99 7.48
N SER A 15 -16.30 -15.29 7.78
CA SER A 15 -16.97 -15.80 8.98
C SER A 15 -16.13 -15.74 10.26
N GLY A 16 -14.87 -15.27 10.17
CA GLY A 16 -13.95 -15.17 11.32
C GLY A 16 -13.48 -16.53 11.87
N ARG A 17 -13.73 -17.63 11.15
CA ARG A 17 -13.34 -18.99 11.59
C ARG A 17 -11.83 -19.22 11.47
N HIS A 18 -11.20 -18.57 10.50
CA HIS A 18 -9.75 -18.55 10.33
C HIS A 18 -9.30 -17.11 10.07
N SER A 19 -8.15 -16.71 10.62
CA SER A 19 -7.50 -15.46 10.19
C SER A 19 -6.65 -15.73 8.96
N PRO A 20 -6.74 -14.90 7.91
CA PRO A 20 -5.84 -15.00 6.78
C PRO A 20 -4.39 -14.70 7.23
N PRO A 21 -3.39 -15.34 6.60
CA PRO A 21 -2.00 -14.95 6.81
C PRO A 21 -1.80 -13.50 6.32
N PHE A 22 -0.91 -12.75 6.96
CA PHE A 22 -0.66 -11.34 6.63
C PHE A 22 -0.32 -11.14 5.14
N GLU A 23 0.49 -12.03 4.56
CA GLU A 23 0.84 -12.01 3.13
C GLU A 23 -0.37 -12.05 2.20
N PHE A 24 -1.44 -12.75 2.60
CA PHE A 24 -2.69 -12.79 1.84
C PHE A 24 -3.42 -11.45 1.89
N VAL A 25 -3.48 -10.81 3.06
CA VAL A 25 -4.06 -9.47 3.21
C VAL A 25 -3.27 -8.43 2.41
N VAL A 26 -1.94 -8.53 2.38
CA VAL A 26 -1.11 -7.67 1.53
C VAL A 26 -1.45 -7.82 0.05
N GLN A 27 -1.72 -9.04 -0.43
CA GLN A 27 -2.13 -9.28 -1.81
C GLN A 27 -3.50 -8.68 -2.12
N ILE A 28 -4.47 -8.82 -1.21
CA ILE A 28 -5.80 -8.21 -1.33
C ILE A 28 -5.70 -6.69 -1.32
N ALA A 29 -4.95 -6.13 -0.38
CA ALA A 29 -4.75 -4.68 -0.25
C ALA A 29 -4.18 -4.09 -1.54
N LYS A 30 -3.18 -4.74 -2.14
CA LYS A 30 -2.63 -4.36 -3.45
C LYS A 30 -3.67 -4.43 -4.56
N ALA A 31 -4.45 -5.51 -4.64
CA ALA A 31 -5.46 -5.69 -5.68
C ALA A 31 -6.57 -4.63 -5.62
N LEU A 32 -6.96 -4.22 -4.41
CA LEU A 32 -7.99 -3.20 -4.20
C LEU A 32 -7.47 -1.76 -4.23
N ASN A 33 -6.15 -1.57 -4.21
CA ASN A 33 -5.50 -0.28 -3.94
C ASN A 33 -5.92 0.31 -2.57
N TYR A 34 -5.91 -0.55 -1.55
CA TYR A 34 -6.15 -0.20 -0.15
C TYR A 34 -4.83 -0.33 0.62
N PRO A 35 -4.65 0.42 1.71
CA PRO A 35 -3.57 0.15 2.65
C PRO A 35 -3.87 -1.11 3.46
N GLU A 36 -2.88 -1.95 3.72
CA GLU A 36 -3.03 -3.20 4.48
C GLU A 36 -3.58 -2.97 5.89
N ALA A 37 -3.25 -1.82 6.49
CA ALA A 37 -3.73 -1.42 7.81
C ALA A 37 -5.27 -1.27 7.87
N TYR A 38 -5.92 -1.00 6.73
CA TYR A 38 -7.38 -0.92 6.64
C TYR A 38 -8.06 -2.21 7.12
N PHE A 39 -7.50 -3.38 6.77
CA PHE A 39 -8.09 -4.68 7.12
C PHE A 39 -7.92 -5.07 8.59
N TYR A 40 -7.10 -4.33 9.33
CA TYR A 40 -6.83 -4.57 10.75
C TYR A 40 -7.36 -3.44 11.65
N THR A 41 -8.06 -2.46 11.06
CA THR A 41 -8.64 -1.34 11.78
C THR A 41 -10.10 -1.63 12.06
N VAL A 42 -10.44 -1.81 13.35
CA VAL A 42 -11.80 -2.15 13.80
C VAL A 42 -12.73 -0.93 13.83
N ASP A 43 -12.16 0.26 14.03
CA ASP A 43 -12.89 1.52 14.02
C ASP A 43 -13.13 1.95 12.56
N ASP A 44 -14.38 1.88 12.11
CA ASP A 44 -14.76 2.17 10.73
C ASP A 44 -14.41 3.60 10.32
N ASP A 45 -14.65 4.58 11.20
CA ASP A 45 -14.33 5.99 10.93
C ASP A 45 -12.82 6.15 10.73
N PHE A 46 -12.01 5.49 11.57
CA PHE A 46 -10.56 5.51 11.43
C PHE A 46 -10.07 4.77 10.18
N ALA A 47 -10.67 3.63 9.83
CA ALA A 47 -10.36 2.88 8.62
C ALA A 47 -10.63 3.74 7.36
N GLU A 48 -11.72 4.50 7.35
CA GLU A 48 -12.03 5.45 6.29
C GLU A 48 -10.97 6.56 6.18
N GLN A 49 -10.50 7.11 7.30
CA GLN A 49 -9.41 8.11 7.29
C GLN A 49 -8.12 7.55 6.69
N ILE A 50 -7.73 6.32 7.08
CA ILE A 50 -6.55 5.65 6.54
C ILE A 50 -6.68 5.50 5.01
N LEU A 51 -7.85 5.08 4.52
CA LEU A 51 -8.10 4.92 3.09
C LEU A 51 -8.07 6.26 2.35
N LEU A 52 -8.68 7.30 2.93
CA LEU A 52 -8.72 8.65 2.38
C LEU A 52 -7.30 9.19 2.19
N ILE A 53 -6.45 9.06 3.21
CA ILE A 53 -5.05 9.47 3.18
C ILE A 53 -4.29 8.67 2.11
N HIS A 54 -4.45 7.34 2.06
CA HIS A 54 -3.75 6.50 1.08
C HIS A 54 -4.03 6.91 -0.37
N ARG A 55 -5.30 7.25 -0.68
CA ARG A 55 -5.73 7.66 -2.02
C ARG A 55 -5.30 9.09 -2.37
N ASN A 56 -5.25 9.99 -1.38
CA ASN A 56 -5.02 11.42 -1.62
C ASN A 56 -3.61 11.91 -1.25
N LYS A 57 -2.72 11.05 -0.76
CA LYS A 57 -1.34 11.43 -0.37
C LYS A 57 -0.53 12.15 -1.45
N ASN A 58 -0.91 11.96 -2.72
CA ASN A 58 -0.27 12.59 -3.88
C ASN A 58 -1.06 13.80 -4.44
N ASN A 59 -2.19 14.16 -3.84
CA ASN A 59 -2.97 15.32 -4.23
C ASN A 59 -2.43 16.55 -3.48
N PRO A 60 -1.93 17.60 -4.16
CA PRO A 60 -1.46 18.83 -3.51
C PRO A 60 -2.51 19.53 -2.64
N ASP A 61 -3.79 19.41 -2.99
CA ASP A 61 -4.90 20.03 -2.25
C ASP A 61 -5.14 19.34 -0.90
N PHE A 62 -4.82 18.04 -0.82
CA PHE A 62 -4.96 17.22 0.39
C PHE A 62 -3.65 17.14 1.19
N ASN A 63 -2.53 17.05 0.48
CA ASN A 63 -1.19 17.01 1.05
C ASN A 63 -0.40 18.22 0.54
N PRO A 64 -0.39 19.35 1.28
CA PRO A 64 0.31 20.56 0.87
C PRO A 64 1.83 20.36 0.74
N TYR A 65 2.36 19.30 1.35
CA TYR A 65 3.78 18.95 1.26
C TYR A 65 4.12 18.08 0.05
N PHE A 66 3.14 17.60 -0.72
CA PHE A 66 3.40 16.68 -1.83
C PHE A 66 4.36 17.29 -2.87
N LYS A 67 4.11 18.53 -3.30
CA LYS A 67 4.93 19.18 -4.34
C LYS A 67 6.39 19.39 -3.90
N PRO A 68 6.68 20.03 -2.74
CA PRO A 68 8.05 20.16 -2.26
C PRO A 68 8.77 18.81 -2.08
N LEU A 69 8.08 17.79 -1.56
CA LEU A 69 8.65 16.46 -1.38
C LEU A 69 8.97 15.79 -2.72
N LYS A 70 8.09 15.97 -3.71
CA LYS A 70 8.29 15.43 -5.06
C LYS A 70 9.49 16.06 -5.75
N GLU A 71 9.62 17.38 -5.67
CA GLU A 71 10.75 18.13 -6.22
C GLU A 71 12.08 17.71 -5.57
N ALA A 72 12.10 17.60 -4.23
CA ALA A 72 13.28 17.14 -3.50
C ALA A 72 13.68 15.70 -3.89
N LEU A 73 12.71 14.80 -4.02
CA LEU A 73 12.93 13.42 -4.44
C LEU A 73 13.51 13.35 -5.86
N ASP A 74 12.97 14.13 -6.78
CA ASP A 74 13.43 14.17 -8.17
C ASP A 74 14.86 14.71 -8.27
N ALA A 75 15.21 15.72 -7.47
CA ALA A 75 16.58 16.23 -7.36
C ALA A 75 17.56 15.17 -6.82
N VAL A 76 17.19 14.45 -5.76
CA VAL A 76 18.01 13.37 -5.19
C VAL A 76 18.22 12.24 -6.19
N ASN A 77 17.17 11.86 -6.93
CA ASN A 77 17.27 10.81 -7.96
C ASN A 77 18.17 11.24 -9.12
N ALA A 78 18.10 12.50 -9.53
CA ALA A 78 19.00 13.05 -10.56
C ALA A 78 20.47 13.00 -10.08
N LEU A 79 20.74 13.41 -8.84
CA LEU A 79 22.06 13.34 -8.24
C LEU A 79 22.57 11.90 -8.15
N LYS A 80 21.73 10.96 -7.71
CA LYS A 80 22.10 9.54 -7.67
C LYS A 80 22.49 9.00 -9.04
N LYS A 81 21.72 9.33 -10.08
CA LYS A 81 22.02 8.93 -11.46
C LYS A 81 23.35 9.52 -11.95
N MET A 82 23.67 10.76 -11.57
CA MET A 82 24.96 11.37 -11.88
C MET A 82 26.11 10.67 -11.16
N LEU A 83 25.93 10.31 -9.89
CA LEU A 83 26.91 9.56 -9.10
C LEU A 83 27.15 8.18 -9.70
N ASP A 84 26.11 7.41 -10.02
CA ASP A 84 26.23 6.08 -10.63
C ASP A 84 27.02 6.13 -11.96
N LYS A 85 26.78 7.18 -12.76
CA LYS A 85 27.54 7.44 -13.99
C LYS A 85 29.01 7.80 -13.72
N ALA A 86 29.28 8.52 -12.64
CA ALA A 86 30.63 8.95 -12.26
C ALA A 86 31.45 7.83 -11.59
N THR A 87 30.81 6.92 -10.85
CA THR A 87 31.44 5.81 -10.13
C THR A 87 31.63 4.56 -10.99
N GLY A 88 31.16 4.56 -12.25
CA GLY A 88 31.43 3.49 -13.22
C GLY A 88 30.86 2.12 -12.82
N THR A 89 29.86 2.09 -11.93
CA THR A 89 29.20 0.84 -11.56
C THR A 89 28.15 0.54 -12.62
N LYS A 90 28.47 -0.41 -13.51
CA LYS A 90 27.54 -0.99 -14.48
C LYS A 90 26.35 -1.67 -13.81
#